data_AF-A0A358R2D3-F1
#
_entry.id   AF-A0A358R2D3-F1
#
_cell.length_a   1.000
_cell.length_b   1.000
_cell.length_c   1.000
_cell.angle_alpha   90.00
_cell.angle_beta   90.00
_cell.angle_gamma   90.00
#
_symmetry.space_group_name_H-M   'P 1'
#
loop_
_entity.id
_entity.type
_entity.pdbx_description
1 polymer ?
#
loop_
_entity_poly.entity_id
_entity_poly.type
_entity_poly.pdbx_seq_one_letter_code
_entity_poly.pdbx_strand_id
1 'polypeptide(L)' 'MRPVVVVAAKRTPIGSFGGTLSSFSAAELGAMTIYEVLKSAGVPGEQVDEVIFGHVLTAGAGQAPVRQA' A
#
# COMPACT_ATOMS: atom_id res chain seq x y z
N MET A 1 15.52 -13.84 -19.82
CA MET A 1 14.74 -13.43 -18.63
C MET A 1 15.49 -12.29 -17.96
N ARG A 2 14.83 -11.20 -17.56
CA ARG A 2 15.49 -10.12 -16.81
C ARG A 2 15.47 -10.47 -15.30
N PRO A 3 16.55 -10.24 -14.54
CA PRO A 3 16.55 -10.48 -13.10
C PRO A 3 15.55 -9.53 -12.42
N VAL A 4 14.84 -10.05 -11.42
CA VAL A 4 13.90 -9.28 -10.58
C VAL A 4 14.59 -8.97 -9.27
N VAL A 5 14.49 -7.72 -8.82
CA VAL A 5 15.12 -7.23 -7.59
C VAL A 5 14.11 -6.50 -6.71
N VAL A 6 14.29 -6.59 -5.39
CA VAL A 6 13.53 -5.79 -4.42
C VAL A 6 14.38 -4.60 -4.02
N VAL A 7 13.91 -3.39 -4.35
CA VAL A 7 14.69 -2.14 -4.14
C VAL A 7 14.40 -1.47 -2.80
N ALA A 8 13.20 -1.65 -2.24
CA ALA A 8 12.79 -1.07 -0.97
C ALA A 8 11.62 -1.85 -0.37
N ALA A 9 11.46 -1.73 0.95
CA ALA A 9 10.33 -2.28 1.69
C ALA A 9 9.96 -1.37 2.86
N LYS A 10 8.66 -1.10 3.01
CA LYS A 10 8.08 -0.36 4.14
C LYS A 10 6.78 -1.03 4.58
N ARG A 11 6.33 -0.69 5.79
CA ARG A 11 5.05 -1.13 6.34
C ARG A 11 4.53 -0.08 7.32
N THR A 12 3.22 -0.08 7.54
CA THR A 12 2.66 0.54 8.74
C THR A 12 3.06 -0.25 10.00
N PRO A 13 2.90 0.34 11.19
CA PRO A 13 2.70 -0.45 12.40
C PRO A 13 1.52 -1.41 12.25
N ILE A 14 1.49 -2.48 13.05
CA ILE A 14 0.35 -3.39 13.12
C ILE A 14 -0.54 -2.92 14.26
N GLY A 15 -1.80 -2.59 13.96
CA GLY A 15 -2.79 -2.20 14.95
C GLY A 15 -3.52 -3.42 15.53
N SER A 16 -3.83 -3.38 16.82
CA SER A 16 -4.76 -4.32 17.42
C SER A 16 -6.19 -4.08 16.91
N PHE A 17 -7.04 -5.10 17.01
CA PHE A 17 -8.46 -4.97 16.67
C PHE A 17 -9.13 -3.85 17.48
N GLY A 18 -9.82 -2.92 16.80
CA GLY A 18 -10.41 -1.73 17.43
C GLY A 18 -9.41 -0.73 18.03
N GLY A 19 -8.12 -0.85 17.68
CA GLY A 19 -7.04 -0.03 18.24
C GLY A 19 -6.73 1.23 17.43
N THR A 20 -5.49 1.71 17.54
CA THR A 20 -5.05 3.02 17.02
C THR A 20 -5.18 3.22 15.52
N LEU A 21 -5.27 2.15 14.73
CA LEU A 21 -5.43 2.21 13.28
C LEU A 21 -6.86 1.96 12.81
N SER A 22 -7.82 1.72 13.71
CA SER A 22 -9.18 1.29 13.35
C SER A 22 -9.98 2.35 12.58
N SER A 23 -9.59 3.62 12.67
CA SER A 23 -10.23 4.72 11.94
C SER A 23 -9.76 4.85 10.49
N PHE A 24 -8.72 4.12 10.08
CA PHE A 24 -8.20 4.15 8.72
C PHE A 24 -8.74 2.96 7.93
N SER A 25 -9.13 3.21 6.68
CA SER A 25 -9.42 2.18 5.70
C SER A 25 -8.15 1.44 5.27
N ALA A 26 -8.32 0.24 4.72
CA ALA A 26 -7.20 -0.51 4.14
C ALA A 26 -6.52 0.24 2.98
N ALA A 27 -7.30 1.02 2.20
CA ALA A 27 -6.76 1.84 1.12
C ALA A 27 -5.88 2.97 1.65
N GLU A 28 -6.28 3.68 2.70
CA GLU A 28 -5.46 4.75 3.32
C GLU A 28 -4.16 4.19 3.91
N LEU A 29 -4.21 3.03 4.58
CA LEU A 29 -3.01 2.37 5.09
C LEU A 29 -2.08 1.91 3.95
N GLY A 30 -2.66 1.44 2.84
CA GLY A 30 -1.95 1.12 1.60
C GLY A 30 -1.27 2.34 1.01
N ALA A 31 -2.00 3.45 0.86
CA ALA A 31 -1.51 4.72 0.32
C ALA A 31 -0.32 5.27 1.10
N MET A 32 -0.43 5.29 2.43
CA MET A 32 0.67 5.72 3.31
C MET A 32 1.92 4.86 3.11
N THR A 33 1.75 3.55 2.94
CA THR A 33 2.87 2.62 2.73
C THR A 33 3.51 2.78 1.35
N ILE A 34 2.69 2.93 0.29
CA ILE A 34 3.14 3.12 -1.09
C ILE A 34 3.90 4.45 -1.21
N TYR A 35 3.34 5.53 -0.66
CA TYR A 35 3.99 6.84 -0.66
C TYR A 35 5.38 6.78 0.00
N GLU A 36 5.48 6.19 1.20
CA GLU A 36 6.73 6.17 1.95
C GLU A 36 7.77 5.22 1.33
N VAL A 37 7.36 4.08 0.74
CA VAL A 37 8.31 3.18 0.09
C VAL A 37 8.92 3.83 -1.16
N LEU A 38 8.10 4.46 -2.00
CA LEU A 38 8.55 5.16 -3.21
C LEU A 38 9.46 6.33 -2.86
N LYS A 39 9.05 7.16 -1.88
CA LYS A 39 9.86 8.26 -1.36
C LYS A 39 11.21 7.78 -0.83
N SER A 40 11.23 6.71 -0.04
CA SER A 40 12.49 6.17 0.51
C SER A 40 13.40 5.54 -0.54
N ALA A 41 12.81 5.01 -1.62
CA ALA A 41 13.54 4.46 -2.76
C ALA A 41 14.01 5.54 -3.76
N GLY A 42 13.55 6.79 -3.62
CA GLY A 42 13.80 7.85 -4.59
C GLY A 42 13.13 7.61 -5.95
N VAL A 43 12.04 6.84 -5.98
CA VAL A 43 11.32 6.49 -7.21
C VAL A 43 10.11 7.42 -7.37
N PRO A 44 10.04 8.24 -8.43
CA PRO A 44 8.86 9.04 -8.74
C PRO A 44 7.65 8.16 -9.07
N GLY A 45 6.45 8.60 -8.65
CA GLY A 45 5.23 7.80 -8.82
C GLY A 45 4.87 7.53 -10.28
N GLU A 46 5.22 8.45 -11.18
CA GLU A 46 5.02 8.32 -12.63
C GLU A 46 5.87 7.22 -13.29
N GLN A 47 6.89 6.68 -12.60
CA GLN A 47 7.70 5.55 -13.07
C GLN A 47 7.14 4.19 -12.64
N VAL A 48 6.05 4.17 -11.86
CA VAL A 48 5.40 2.93 -11.44
C VAL A 48 4.39 2.49 -12.48
N ASP A 49 4.69 1.41 -13.18
CA ASP A 49 3.80 0.85 -14.21
C ASP A 49 2.53 0.23 -13.62
N GLU A 50 2.66 -0.49 -12.50
CA GLU A 50 1.58 -1.27 -11.90
C GLU A 50 1.70 -1.33 -10.38
N VAL A 51 0.54 -1.32 -9.70
CA VAL A 51 0.42 -1.53 -8.27
C VAL A 51 -0.43 -2.77 -8.03
N ILE A 52 0.12 -3.74 -7.31
CA ILE A 52 -0.58 -4.97 -6.91
C ILE A 52 -0.72 -4.94 -5.39
N PHE A 53 -1.96 -4.92 -4.90
CA PHE A 53 -2.28 -4.80 -3.48
C PHE A 53 -3.21 -5.92 -3.02
N GLY A 54 -2.72 -6.76 -2.12
CA GLY A 54 -3.50 -7.86 -1.54
C GLY A 54 -4.46 -7.35 -0.46
N HIS A 55 -5.76 -7.57 -0.63
CA HIS A 55 -6.78 -7.22 0.36
C HIS A 55 -7.89 -8.28 0.37
N VAL A 56 -8.06 -8.97 1.50
CA VAL A 56 -8.94 -10.15 1.60
C VAL A 56 -10.41 -9.78 1.83
N LEU A 57 -10.70 -8.90 2.78
CA LEU A 57 -12.07 -8.55 3.18
C LEU A 57 -12.51 -7.23 2.55
N THR A 58 -12.98 -7.29 1.30
CA THR A 58 -13.25 -6.08 0.50
C THR A 58 -14.71 -5.59 0.57
N ALA A 59 -15.58 -6.26 1.33
CA ALA A 59 -16.97 -5.84 1.51
C ALA A 59 -17.03 -4.43 2.13
N GLY A 60 -17.69 -3.49 1.45
CA GLY A 60 -17.79 -2.10 1.90
C GLY A 60 -16.55 -1.22 1.64
N ALA A 61 -15.50 -1.75 1.02
CA ALA A 61 -14.26 -1.00 0.73
C ALA A 61 -14.34 -0.12 -0.54
N GLY A 62 -15.50 -0.02 -1.19
CA GLY A 62 -15.67 0.69 -2.45
C GLY A 62 -15.07 -0.05 -3.67
N GLN A 63 -15.06 0.63 -4.82
CA GLN A 63 -14.57 0.04 -6.07
C GLN A 63 -13.04 0.05 -6.11
N ALA A 64 -12.45 -1.08 -6.53
CA ALA A 64 -11.01 -1.24 -6.76
C ALA A 64 -10.13 -0.60 -5.66
N PRO A 65 -10.08 -1.15 -4.42
CA PRO A 65 -9.35 -0.55 -3.30
C PRO A 65 -7.89 -0.17 -3.60
N VAL A 66 -7.21 -0.92 -4.47
CA VAL A 66 -5.84 -0.61 -4.93
C VAL A 66 -5.73 0.71 -5.72
N ARG A 67 -6.81 1.16 -6.38
CA ARG A 67 -6.86 2.45 -7.08
C ARG A 67 -7.29 3.60 -6.18
N GLN A 68 -7.81 3.30 -5.00
CA GLN A 68 -8.07 4.30 -3.95
C GLN A 68 -6.81 4.57 -3.11
N ALA A 69 -5.88 3.62 -3.10
CA ALA A 69 -4.59 3.71 -2.43
C ALA A 69 -3.56 4.52 -3.24
#